data_AF-A0A429QL81-F1
#
_entry.id   AF-A0A429QL81-F1
#
_cell.length_a   1.000
_cell.length_b   1.000
_cell.length_c   1.000
_cell.angle_alpha   90.00
_cell.angle_beta   90.00
_cell.angle_gamma   90.00
#
_symmetry.space_group_name_H-M   'P 1'
#
loop_
_entity.id
_entity.type
_entity.pdbx_description
1 polymer ?
#
loop_
_entity_poly.entity_id
_entity_poly.type
_entity_poly.pdbx_seq_one_letter_code
_entity_poly.pdbx_strand_id
1 'polypeptide(L)'
;PELPLPAWAQGIRLGGRVTTEQLVFAFYEGAKLATLLICIGAANALASPARLLASLPAALYEAGVAVVVAMTFAPNMVADVARLRTARRLRGRPTGGVRAVLQIGLPVLEGALERSVAVAASMDARGYGRTAQVPPAVRRTTTALTLGGLLGVCAGTYGLLAAEGAGYGLPVLLLGLALALAGLHLGGRRSVRTRYRPDRWGVRAWLVAGSGAAVAALMICAATVAPAALAPGVVPL
;
A
#
# COMPACT_ATOMS: atom_id res chain seq x y z
N PRO A 1 9.92 -22.02 38.33
CA PRO A 1 11.21 -21.38 38.67
C PRO A 1 11.25 -20.03 37.96
N GLU A 2 11.31 -18.92 38.71
CA GLU A 2 11.36 -17.57 38.15
C GLU A 2 12.82 -17.16 38.01
N LEU A 3 13.22 -16.67 36.83
CA LEU A 3 14.54 -16.10 36.61
C LEU A 3 14.52 -14.61 37.03
N PRO A 4 15.36 -14.18 38.00
CA PRO A 4 15.45 -12.78 38.34
C PRO A 4 16.05 -12.01 37.16
N LEU A 5 15.25 -11.11 36.58
CA LEU A 5 15.68 -10.24 35.50
C LEU A 5 16.24 -8.91 36.03
N PRO A 6 17.21 -8.30 35.33
CA PRO A 6 17.79 -7.02 35.70
C PRO A 6 16.75 -5.87 35.68
N ALA A 7 17.02 -4.80 36.44
CA ALA A 7 16.08 -3.72 36.73
C ALA A 7 15.49 -2.98 35.51
N TRP A 8 16.13 -3.09 34.33
CA TRP A 8 15.62 -2.53 33.08
C TRP A 8 14.51 -3.37 32.43
N ALA A 9 14.27 -4.60 32.91
CA ALA A 9 13.27 -5.54 32.40
C ALA A 9 12.20 -5.91 33.44
N GLN A 10 11.88 -5.01 34.37
CA GLN A 10 10.91 -5.26 35.47
C GLN A 10 9.45 -5.51 35.04
N GLY A 11 9.14 -5.45 33.74
CA GLY A 11 7.82 -5.82 33.19
C GLY A 11 7.73 -7.24 32.64
N ILE A 12 8.84 -7.98 32.55
CA ILE A 12 8.88 -9.31 31.93
C ILE A 12 9.16 -10.34 33.03
N ARG A 13 8.24 -11.28 33.24
CA ARG A 13 8.43 -12.42 34.15
C ARG A 13 8.77 -13.65 33.32
N LEU A 14 10.02 -14.11 33.41
CA LEU A 14 10.49 -15.33 32.74
C LEU A 14 10.41 -16.51 33.71
N GLY A 15 9.43 -17.36 33.48
CA GLY A 15 9.07 -18.48 34.37
C GLY A 15 8.08 -18.06 35.47
N GLY A 16 7.18 -18.98 35.83
CA GLY A 16 6.06 -18.77 36.76
C GLY A 16 5.05 -19.92 36.66
N ARG A 17 4.00 -19.92 37.48
CA ARG A 17 2.90 -20.90 37.33
C ARG A 17 2.09 -20.54 36.08
N VAL A 18 2.00 -21.45 35.12
CA VAL A 18 1.14 -21.30 33.95
C VAL A 18 -0.30 -21.46 34.43
N THR A 19 -1.08 -20.39 34.39
CA THR A 19 -2.50 -20.45 34.72
C THR A 19 -3.33 -20.57 33.45
N THR A 20 -4.52 -21.17 33.58
CA THR A 20 -5.48 -21.35 32.49
C THR A 20 -5.89 -20.01 31.87
N GLU A 21 -6.01 -18.97 32.69
CA GLU A 21 -6.39 -17.62 32.29
C GLU A 21 -5.32 -17.00 31.39
N GLN A 22 -4.04 -17.20 31.73
CA GLN A 22 -2.91 -16.71 30.91
C GLN A 22 -2.84 -17.42 29.56
N LEU A 23 -3.13 -18.73 29.53
CA LEU A 23 -3.15 -19.49 28.28
C LEU A 23 -4.28 -19.00 27.36
N VAL A 24 -5.47 -18.76 27.90
CA VAL A 24 -6.63 -18.26 27.15
C VAL A 24 -6.38 -16.82 26.67
N PHE A 25 -5.84 -15.95 27.53
CA PHE A 25 -5.45 -14.59 27.15
C PHE A 25 -4.44 -14.56 26.00
N ALA A 26 -3.36 -15.35 26.12
CA ALA A 26 -2.34 -15.45 25.08
C ALA A 26 -2.90 -16.02 23.77
N PHE A 27 -3.83 -16.98 23.84
CA PHE A 27 -4.52 -17.51 22.67
C PHE A 27 -5.36 -16.45 21.97
N TYR A 28 -6.14 -15.64 22.72
CA TYR A 28 -6.94 -14.55 22.15
C TYR A 28 -6.07 -13.48 21.47
N GLU A 29 -5.00 -13.02 22.12
CA GLU A 29 -4.08 -12.05 21.53
C GLU A 29 -3.34 -12.62 20.30
N GLY A 30 -2.91 -13.89 20.37
CA GLY A 30 -2.32 -14.61 19.24
C GLY A 30 -3.29 -14.72 18.07
N ALA A 31 -4.55 -15.09 18.32
CA ALA A 31 -5.60 -15.19 17.29
C ALA A 31 -5.91 -13.84 16.65
N LYS A 32 -5.89 -12.75 17.43
CA LYS A 32 -6.07 -11.38 16.93
C LYS A 32 -4.95 -10.98 15.97
N LEU A 33 -3.70 -11.22 16.34
CA LEU A 33 -2.54 -10.97 15.47
C LEU A 33 -2.57 -11.84 14.21
N ALA A 34 -2.90 -13.13 14.35
CA ALA A 34 -3.04 -14.05 13.22
C ALA A 34 -4.12 -13.57 12.24
N THR A 35 -5.27 -13.14 12.75
CA THR A 35 -6.37 -12.59 11.93
C THR A 35 -5.92 -11.34 11.18
N LEU A 36 -5.23 -10.41 11.84
CA LEU A 36 -4.69 -9.21 11.20
C LEU A 36 -3.71 -9.56 10.07
N LEU A 37 -2.81 -10.51 10.31
CA LEU A 37 -1.87 -10.97 9.30
C LEU A 37 -2.57 -11.66 8.11
N ILE A 38 -3.58 -12.48 8.37
CA ILE A 38 -4.39 -13.15 7.32
C ILE A 38 -5.13 -12.11 6.48
N CYS A 39 -5.75 -11.10 7.10
CA CYS A 39 -6.45 -10.04 6.38
C CYS A 39 -5.51 -9.24 5.46
N ILE A 40 -4.34 -8.85 5.96
CA ILE A 40 -3.33 -8.14 5.17
C ILE A 40 -2.77 -9.03 4.05
N GLY A 41 -2.48 -10.29 4.36
CA GLY A 41 -2.01 -11.28 3.40
C GLY A 41 -3.02 -11.54 2.28
N ALA A 42 -4.29 -11.71 2.63
CA ALA A 42 -5.37 -11.88 1.66
C ALA A 42 -5.55 -10.65 0.77
N ALA A 43 -5.49 -9.45 1.34
CA ALA A 43 -5.56 -8.20 0.58
C ALA A 43 -4.41 -8.11 -0.44
N ASN A 44 -3.17 -8.40 -0.03
CA ASN A 44 -2.01 -8.40 -0.92
C ASN A 44 -2.07 -9.50 -1.99
N ALA A 45 -2.59 -10.68 -1.65
CA ALA A 45 -2.75 -11.78 -2.60
C ALA A 45 -3.81 -11.50 -3.68
N LEU A 46 -4.87 -10.78 -3.33
CA LEU A 46 -5.92 -10.36 -4.26
C LEU A 46 -5.51 -9.14 -5.11
N ALA A 47 -4.60 -8.31 -4.59
CA ALA A 47 -4.13 -7.12 -5.27
C ALA A 47 -3.08 -7.46 -6.34
N SER A 48 -3.45 -7.38 -7.62
CA SER A 48 -2.44 -7.40 -8.69
C SER A 48 -1.88 -5.99 -8.92
N PRO A 49 -0.55 -5.75 -8.80
CA PRO A 49 0.05 -4.43 -8.98
C PRO A 49 -0.29 -3.80 -10.33
N ALA A 50 -0.34 -4.61 -11.39
CA ALA A 50 -0.72 -4.17 -12.73
C ALA A 50 -2.17 -3.64 -12.80
N ARG A 51 -3.14 -4.28 -12.12
CA ARG A 51 -4.53 -3.78 -12.09
C ARG A 51 -4.65 -2.52 -11.24
N LEU A 52 -3.90 -2.41 -10.14
CA LEU A 52 -3.86 -1.20 -9.33
C LEU A 52 -3.33 0.00 -10.14
N LEU A 53 -2.30 -0.21 -10.96
CA LEU A 53 -1.82 0.82 -11.88
C LEU A 53 -2.82 1.15 -12.98
N ALA A 54 -3.55 0.16 -13.48
CA ALA A 54 -4.60 0.37 -14.48
C ALA A 54 -5.82 1.14 -13.94
N SER A 55 -6.11 1.01 -12.63
CA SER A 55 -7.17 1.73 -11.94
C SER A 55 -6.76 3.12 -11.47
N LEU A 56 -5.48 3.51 -11.62
CA LEU A 56 -5.04 4.86 -11.27
C LEU A 56 -5.79 5.92 -12.10
N PRO A 57 -6.23 7.02 -11.46
CA PRO A 57 -6.86 8.13 -12.15
C PRO A 57 -5.90 8.75 -13.16
N ALA A 58 -6.42 9.25 -14.28
CA ALA A 58 -5.58 9.81 -15.34
C ALA A 58 -4.79 11.07 -14.93
N ALA A 59 -5.16 11.69 -13.79
CA ALA A 59 -4.37 12.73 -13.15
C ALA A 59 -2.94 12.29 -12.81
N LEU A 60 -2.73 10.99 -12.57
CA LEU A 60 -1.46 10.39 -12.24
C LEU A 60 -0.82 9.71 -13.45
N TYR A 61 -1.22 10.04 -14.67
CA TYR A 61 -0.75 9.35 -15.88
C TYR A 61 0.78 9.30 -15.98
N GLU A 62 1.46 10.43 -15.75
CA GLU A 62 2.92 10.51 -15.81
C GLU A 62 3.59 9.61 -14.76
N ALA A 63 3.10 9.66 -13.51
CA ALA A 63 3.56 8.79 -12.44
C ALA A 63 3.24 7.31 -12.71
N GLY A 64 2.05 7.01 -13.24
CA GLY A 64 1.61 5.66 -13.58
C GLY A 64 2.45 5.03 -14.67
N VAL A 65 2.76 5.79 -15.73
CA VAL A 65 3.69 5.34 -16.79
C VAL A 65 5.07 5.06 -16.20
N ALA A 66 5.61 5.96 -15.37
CA ALA A 66 6.90 5.75 -14.73
C ALA A 66 6.91 4.47 -13.87
N VAL A 67 5.87 4.21 -13.09
CA VAL A 67 5.78 3.01 -12.26
C VAL A 67 5.61 1.74 -13.09
N VAL A 68 4.78 1.74 -14.14
CA VAL A 68 4.63 0.59 -15.06
C VAL A 68 5.96 0.25 -15.74
N VAL A 69 6.67 1.27 -16.21
CA VAL A 69 8.01 1.12 -16.80
C VAL A 69 8.99 0.58 -15.77
N ALA A 70 8.99 1.12 -14.54
CA ALA A 70 9.84 0.63 -13.45
C ALA A 70 9.55 -0.82 -13.07
N MET A 71 8.28 -1.24 -12.98
CA MET A 71 7.89 -2.62 -12.70
C MET A 71 8.35 -3.59 -13.80
N THR A 72 8.48 -3.12 -15.03
CA THR A 72 8.99 -3.92 -16.14
C THR A 72 10.51 -3.96 -16.16
N PHE A 73 11.18 -2.85 -15.84
CA PHE A 73 12.66 -2.79 -15.82
C PHE A 73 13.31 -3.40 -14.59
N ALA A 74 12.68 -3.31 -13.42
CA ALA A 74 13.21 -3.87 -12.18
C ALA A 74 13.59 -5.37 -12.28
N PRO A 75 12.72 -6.28 -12.75
CA PRO A 75 13.08 -7.69 -12.87
C PRO A 75 14.21 -7.92 -13.87
N ASN A 76 14.24 -7.15 -14.97
CA ASN A 76 15.30 -7.23 -15.97
C ASN A 76 16.65 -6.80 -15.39
N MET A 77 16.70 -5.71 -14.62
CA MET A 77 17.92 -5.27 -13.94
C MET A 77 18.43 -6.30 -12.93
N VAL A 78 17.54 -6.94 -12.17
CA VAL A 78 17.91 -8.02 -11.23
C VAL A 78 18.52 -9.20 -11.99
N ALA A 79 17.93 -9.59 -13.11
CA ALA A 79 18.47 -10.65 -13.96
C ALA A 79 19.85 -10.29 -14.53
N ASP A 80 20.05 -9.04 -14.96
CA ASP A 80 21.35 -8.55 -15.46
C ASP A 80 22.43 -8.61 -14.37
N VAL A 81 22.10 -8.13 -13.17
CA VAL A 81 22.99 -8.20 -11.99
C VAL A 81 23.34 -9.65 -11.67
N ALA A 82 22.36 -10.56 -11.67
CA ALA A 82 22.58 -11.97 -11.42
C ALA A 82 23.52 -12.59 -12.47
N ARG A 83 23.31 -12.29 -13.76
CA ARG A 83 24.20 -12.76 -14.85
C ARG A 83 25.62 -12.25 -14.69
N LEU A 84 25.80 -10.96 -14.37
CA LEU A 84 27.13 -10.38 -14.14
C LEU A 84 27.83 -10.98 -12.93
N ARG A 85 27.09 -11.24 -11.84
CA ARG A 85 27.64 -11.88 -10.64
C ARG A 85 28.12 -13.29 -10.93
N THR A 86 27.35 -14.07 -11.69
CA THR A 86 27.73 -15.41 -12.13
C THR A 86 28.96 -15.39 -13.03
N ALA A 87 29.00 -14.50 -14.03
CA ALA A 87 30.16 -14.36 -14.92
C ALA A 87 31.45 -13.98 -14.15
N ARG A 88 31.35 -13.15 -13.12
CA ARG A 88 32.48 -12.81 -12.24
C ARG A 88 32.96 -13.98 -11.41
N ARG A 89 32.01 -14.75 -10.84
CA ARG A 89 32.31 -15.97 -10.08
C ARG A 89 33.06 -16.98 -10.94
N LEU A 90 32.65 -17.18 -12.20
CA LEU A 90 33.34 -18.05 -13.16
C LEU A 90 34.75 -17.55 -13.52
N ARG A 91 34.97 -16.24 -13.46
CA ARG A 91 36.29 -15.60 -13.70
C ARG A 91 37.16 -15.50 -12.44
N GLY A 92 36.79 -16.17 -11.34
CA GLY A 92 37.52 -16.13 -10.07
C GLY A 92 37.58 -14.74 -9.41
N ARG A 93 36.75 -13.80 -9.85
CA ARG A 93 36.74 -12.43 -9.31
C ARG A 93 35.86 -12.35 -8.06
N PRO A 94 36.27 -11.61 -7.03
CA PRO A 94 35.46 -11.42 -5.83
C PRO A 94 34.12 -10.76 -6.16
N THR A 95 33.04 -11.28 -5.60
CA THR A 95 31.65 -10.85 -5.82
C THR A 95 31.11 -9.94 -4.72
N GLY A 96 31.93 -9.63 -3.70
CA GLY A 96 31.61 -8.79 -2.56
C GLY A 96 32.50 -7.55 -2.44
N GLY A 97 32.03 -6.57 -1.65
CA GLY A 97 32.71 -5.31 -1.39
C GLY A 97 32.31 -4.18 -2.34
N VAL A 98 32.61 -2.94 -1.93
CA VAL A 98 32.22 -1.70 -2.64
C VAL A 98 32.76 -1.68 -4.07
N ARG A 99 33.99 -2.18 -4.29
CA ARG A 99 34.60 -2.25 -5.62
C ARG A 99 33.88 -3.26 -6.53
N ALA A 100 33.39 -4.37 -5.99
CA ALA A 100 32.58 -5.31 -6.76
C ALA A 100 31.21 -4.72 -7.11
N VAL A 101 30.59 -3.98 -6.18
CA VAL A 101 29.33 -3.27 -6.43
C VAL A 101 29.49 -2.23 -7.53
N LEU A 102 30.51 -1.36 -7.47
CA LEU A 102 30.75 -0.35 -8.50
C LEU A 102 30.96 -0.97 -9.88
N GLN A 103 31.76 -2.03 -9.96
CA GLN A 103 32.07 -2.65 -11.25
C GLN A 103 30.93 -3.55 -11.80
N ILE A 104 29.97 -3.99 -10.96
CA ILE A 104 28.72 -4.65 -11.41
C ILE A 104 27.66 -3.60 -11.75
N GLY A 105 27.61 -2.52 -10.98
CA GLY A 105 26.65 -1.43 -11.12
C GLY A 105 26.86 -0.65 -12.41
N LEU A 106 28.11 -0.31 -12.76
CA LEU A 106 28.39 0.51 -13.94
C LEU A 106 27.84 -0.11 -15.25
N PRO A 107 28.10 -1.39 -15.57
CA PRO A 107 27.54 -2.00 -16.80
C PRO A 107 26.02 -2.20 -16.74
N VAL A 108 25.45 -2.41 -15.55
CA VAL A 108 24.00 -2.53 -15.39
C VAL A 108 23.31 -1.19 -15.61
N LEU A 109 23.93 -0.09 -15.14
CA LEU A 109 23.45 1.26 -15.39
C LEU A 109 23.56 1.63 -16.86
N GLU A 110 24.67 1.29 -17.51
CA GLU A 110 24.84 1.46 -18.96
C GLU A 110 23.74 0.73 -19.74
N GLY A 111 23.52 -0.56 -19.47
CA GLY A 111 22.44 -1.32 -20.10
C GLY A 111 21.04 -0.82 -19.73
N ALA A 112 20.84 -0.26 -18.54
CA ALA A 112 19.57 0.37 -18.15
C ALA A 112 19.35 1.70 -18.89
N LEU A 113 20.40 2.50 -19.11
CA LEU A 113 20.34 3.74 -19.88
C LEU A 113 20.01 3.45 -21.34
N GLU A 114 20.68 2.49 -21.96
CA GLU A 114 20.42 2.09 -23.35
C GLU A 114 18.97 1.63 -23.55
N ARG A 115 18.45 0.78 -22.65
CA ARG A 115 17.04 0.37 -22.68
C ARG A 115 16.07 1.53 -22.42
N SER A 116 16.41 2.46 -21.53
CA SER A 116 15.57 3.62 -21.25
C SER A 116 15.48 4.54 -22.47
N VAL A 117 16.60 4.76 -23.18
CA VAL A 117 16.63 5.51 -24.44
C VAL A 117 15.81 4.81 -25.53
N ALA A 118 15.96 3.49 -25.68
CA ALA A 118 15.19 2.72 -26.65
C ALA A 118 13.68 2.78 -26.37
N VAL A 119 13.27 2.67 -25.10
CA VAL A 119 11.86 2.80 -24.71
C VAL A 119 11.36 4.21 -24.98
N ALA A 120 12.11 5.25 -24.60
CA ALA A 120 11.75 6.64 -24.86
C ALA A 120 11.55 6.91 -26.36
N ALA A 121 12.45 6.45 -27.23
CA ALA A 121 12.33 6.59 -28.67
C ALA A 121 11.06 5.89 -29.22
N SER A 122 10.75 4.68 -28.72
CA SER A 122 9.53 3.95 -29.11
C SER A 122 8.24 4.64 -28.62
N MET A 123 8.30 5.31 -27.47
CA MET A 123 7.19 6.07 -26.90
C MET A 123 6.94 7.33 -27.74
N ASP A 124 8.00 8.05 -28.12
CA ASP A 124 7.91 9.24 -28.96
C ASP A 124 7.34 8.92 -30.35
N ALA A 125 7.81 7.84 -30.99
CA ALA A 125 7.27 7.37 -32.27
C ALA A 125 5.77 7.02 -32.21
N ARG A 126 5.29 6.54 -31.06
CA ARG A 126 3.86 6.26 -30.81
C ARG A 126 3.08 7.51 -30.39
N GLY A 127 3.74 8.66 -30.26
CA GLY A 127 3.14 9.93 -29.89
C GLY A 127 2.83 10.08 -28.40
N TYR A 128 3.45 9.27 -27.53
CA TYR A 128 3.41 9.48 -26.08
C TYR A 128 4.05 10.84 -25.75
N GLY A 129 3.55 11.54 -24.73
CA GLY A 129 4.06 12.86 -24.34
C GLY A 129 3.38 14.06 -25.03
N ARG A 130 2.54 13.83 -26.05
CA ARG A 130 1.59 14.85 -26.53
C ARG A 130 0.53 15.08 -25.46
N THR A 131 0.79 16.04 -24.59
CA THR A 131 -0.14 16.48 -23.55
C THR A 131 -1.34 17.15 -24.21
N ALA A 132 -2.56 16.77 -23.79
CA ALA A 132 -3.72 17.60 -24.07
C ALA A 132 -3.44 18.99 -23.48
N GLN A 133 -3.64 20.06 -24.25
CA GLN A 133 -3.48 21.43 -23.76
C GLN A 133 -4.55 21.69 -22.68
N VAL A 134 -4.20 21.54 -21.41
CA VAL A 134 -5.13 21.76 -20.29
C VAL A 134 -4.98 23.19 -19.79
N PRO A 135 -6.07 23.97 -19.67
CA PRO A 135 -6.01 25.32 -19.13
C PRO A 135 -5.40 25.33 -17.72
N PRO A 136 -4.54 26.33 -17.40
CA PRO A 136 -3.84 26.40 -16.11
C PRO A 136 -4.79 26.51 -14.91
N ALA A 137 -5.98 27.09 -15.10
CA ALA A 137 -7.02 27.18 -14.09
C ALA A 137 -7.47 25.78 -13.61
N VAL A 138 -7.76 24.89 -14.57
CA VAL A 138 -8.18 23.52 -14.27
C VAL A 138 -7.09 22.80 -13.50
N ARG A 139 -5.81 22.96 -13.90
CA ARG A 139 -4.66 22.39 -13.20
C ARG A 139 -4.62 22.79 -11.72
N ARG A 140 -4.73 24.08 -11.44
CA ARG A 140 -4.73 24.62 -10.07
C ARG A 140 -5.93 24.11 -9.25
N THR A 141 -7.14 24.10 -9.81
CA THR A 141 -8.31 23.57 -9.10
C THR A 141 -8.18 22.09 -8.77
N THR A 142 -7.63 21.27 -9.68
CA THR A 142 -7.40 19.85 -9.37
C THR A 142 -6.39 19.69 -8.25
N THR A 143 -5.25 20.40 -8.29
CA THR A 143 -4.24 20.34 -7.23
C THR A 143 -4.82 20.79 -5.88
N ALA A 144 -5.58 21.89 -5.86
CA ALA A 144 -6.24 22.39 -4.66
C ALA A 144 -7.27 21.40 -4.10
N LEU A 145 -8.11 20.82 -4.96
CA LEU A 145 -9.10 19.81 -4.57
C LEU A 145 -8.45 18.54 -4.04
N THR A 146 -7.39 18.04 -4.69
CA THR A 146 -6.67 16.85 -4.24
C THR A 146 -5.93 17.07 -2.92
N LEU A 147 -5.21 18.19 -2.78
CA LEU A 147 -4.48 18.52 -1.55
C LEU A 147 -5.44 18.83 -0.41
N GLY A 148 -6.47 19.63 -0.66
CA GLY A 148 -7.51 19.93 0.31
C GLY A 148 -8.28 18.69 0.75
N GLY A 149 -8.59 17.78 -0.18
CA GLY A 149 -9.21 16.50 0.12
C GLY A 149 -8.33 15.59 0.98
N LEU A 150 -7.04 15.44 0.63
CA LEU A 150 -6.06 14.69 1.44
C LEU A 150 -5.93 15.26 2.86
N LEU A 151 -5.81 16.58 2.99
CA LEU A 151 -5.76 17.25 4.30
C LEU A 151 -7.06 17.03 5.08
N GLY A 152 -8.22 17.09 4.41
CA GLY A 152 -9.51 16.79 5.02
C GLY A 152 -9.63 15.34 5.49
N VAL A 153 -9.09 14.36 4.73
CA VAL A 153 -9.05 12.96 5.17
C VAL A 153 -8.15 12.79 6.40
N CYS A 154 -6.98 13.43 6.43
CA CYS A 154 -6.10 13.42 7.60
C CYS A 154 -6.79 14.03 8.83
N ALA A 155 -7.40 15.21 8.68
CA ALA A 155 -8.11 15.89 9.75
C ALA A 155 -9.33 15.09 10.25
N GLY A 156 -10.11 14.50 9.33
CA GLY A 156 -11.27 13.67 9.67
C GLY A 156 -10.89 12.37 10.37
N THR A 157 -9.82 11.71 9.92
CA THR A 157 -9.29 10.50 10.58
C THR A 157 -8.77 10.82 11.98
N TYR A 158 -8.05 11.94 12.13
CA TYR A 158 -7.63 12.42 13.45
C TYR A 158 -8.84 12.73 14.35
N GLY A 159 -9.87 13.39 13.82
CA GLY A 159 -11.09 13.68 14.55
C GLY A 159 -11.86 12.44 15.02
N LEU A 160 -11.84 11.36 14.23
CA LEU A 160 -12.43 10.07 14.63
C LEU A 160 -11.63 9.33 15.71
N LEU A 161 -10.31 9.55 15.76
CA LEU A 161 -9.43 8.95 16.76
C LEU A 161 -9.36 9.79 18.05
N ALA A 162 -9.73 11.06 18.01
CA ALA A 162 -9.75 11.95 19.16
C ALA A 162 -10.99 11.69 20.04
N ALA A 163 -10.77 11.63 21.36
CA ALA A 163 -11.81 11.30 22.35
C ALA A 163 -13.05 12.21 22.33
N GLU A 164 -12.91 13.47 21.88
CA GLU A 164 -13.99 14.47 21.82
C GLU A 164 -14.42 14.80 20.37
N GLY A 165 -13.78 14.21 19.35
CA GLY A 165 -13.94 14.59 17.94
C GLY A 165 -14.98 13.81 17.14
N ALA A 166 -15.65 12.83 17.76
CA ALA A 166 -16.48 11.83 17.06
C ALA A 166 -17.63 12.45 16.22
N GLY A 167 -18.20 13.59 16.64
CA GLY A 167 -19.31 14.24 15.92
C GLY A 167 -18.90 14.94 14.61
N TYR A 168 -17.68 15.48 14.54
CA TYR A 168 -17.18 16.21 13.37
C TYR A 168 -16.18 15.41 12.52
N GLY A 169 -15.57 14.35 13.08
CA GLY A 169 -14.60 13.50 12.37
C GLY A 169 -15.20 12.83 11.13
N LEU A 170 -16.40 12.23 11.25
CA LEU A 170 -17.09 11.56 10.15
C LEU A 170 -17.45 12.50 8.99
N PRO A 171 -18.14 13.64 9.19
CA PRO A 171 -18.47 14.54 8.10
C PRO A 171 -17.24 15.18 7.45
N VAL A 172 -16.21 15.53 8.23
CA VAL A 172 -14.94 16.06 7.69
C VAL A 172 -14.21 15.01 6.85
N LEU A 173 -14.20 13.75 7.28
CA LEU A 173 -13.62 12.64 6.52
C LEU A 173 -14.36 12.44 5.19
N LEU A 174 -15.69 12.42 5.21
CA LEU A 174 -16.51 12.26 4.00
C LEU A 174 -16.33 13.42 3.02
N LEU A 175 -16.28 14.66 3.53
CA LEU A 175 -16.02 15.85 2.73
C LEU A 175 -14.60 15.79 2.11
N GLY A 176 -13.59 15.46 2.91
CA GLY A 176 -12.21 15.30 2.44
C GLY A 176 -12.10 14.23 1.35
N LEU A 177 -12.76 13.08 1.55
CA LEU A 177 -12.82 12.01 0.56
C LEU A 177 -13.51 12.47 -0.73
N ALA A 178 -14.65 13.17 -0.63
CA ALA A 178 -15.37 13.70 -1.78
C ALA A 178 -14.53 14.71 -2.56
N LEU A 179 -13.84 15.63 -1.88
CA LEU A 179 -12.94 16.61 -2.50
C LEU A 179 -11.76 15.93 -3.21
N ALA A 180 -11.17 14.90 -2.58
CA ALA A 180 -10.09 14.12 -3.18
C ALA A 180 -10.57 13.39 -4.45
N LEU A 181 -11.72 12.70 -4.38
CA LEU A 181 -12.32 12.01 -5.51
C LEU A 181 -12.70 12.97 -6.65
N ALA A 182 -13.27 14.12 -6.33
CA ALA A 182 -13.59 15.17 -7.29
C ALA A 182 -12.33 15.70 -7.98
N GLY A 183 -11.27 16.00 -7.22
CA GLY A 183 -9.97 16.41 -7.75
C GLY A 183 -9.40 15.38 -8.74
N LEU A 184 -9.42 14.10 -8.36
CA LEU A 184 -8.96 12.99 -9.20
C LEU A 184 -9.84 12.80 -10.45
N HIS A 185 -11.16 12.93 -10.34
CA HIS A 185 -12.09 12.80 -11.46
C HIS A 185 -11.92 13.95 -12.47
N LEU A 186 -11.81 15.19 -12.00
CA LEU A 186 -11.51 16.36 -12.86
C LEU A 186 -10.14 16.25 -13.52
N GLY A 187 -9.14 15.69 -12.83
CA GLY A 187 -7.84 15.37 -13.42
C GLY A 187 -7.92 14.24 -14.46
N GLY A 188 -8.84 13.30 -14.29
CA GLY A 188 -9.09 12.16 -15.17
C GLY A 188 -9.60 12.53 -16.57
N ARG A 189 -10.40 13.61 -16.68
CA ARG A 189 -10.98 14.10 -17.96
C ARG A 189 -9.95 14.67 -18.94
N ARG A 190 -8.68 14.77 -18.54
CA ARG A 190 -7.59 15.38 -19.33
C ARG A 190 -6.88 14.40 -20.26
N SER A 191 -7.16 13.10 -20.15
CA SER A 191 -6.46 12.06 -20.90
C SER A 191 -7.26 11.64 -22.12
N VAL A 192 -6.65 11.81 -23.31
CA VAL A 192 -7.13 11.20 -24.56
C VAL A 192 -6.85 9.71 -24.46
N ARG A 193 -7.80 8.94 -23.89
CA ARG A 193 -7.69 7.48 -23.79
C ARG A 193 -8.11 6.82 -25.10
N THR A 194 -7.17 6.13 -25.75
CA THR A 194 -7.54 5.10 -26.74
C THR A 194 -7.89 3.81 -26.01
N ARG A 195 -9.20 3.54 -25.90
CA ARG A 195 -9.85 2.27 -25.52
C ARG A 195 -9.20 1.48 -24.36
N TYR A 196 -9.59 1.84 -23.13
CA TYR A 196 -9.49 0.93 -21.99
C TYR A 196 -10.68 -0.03 -22.02
N ARG A 197 -10.44 -1.35 -22.01
CA ARG A 197 -11.50 -2.34 -21.83
C ARG A 197 -11.69 -2.54 -20.32
N PRO A 198 -12.78 -2.04 -19.71
CA PRO A 198 -12.95 -2.09 -18.28
C PRO A 198 -12.99 -3.55 -17.79
N ASP A 199 -12.27 -3.80 -16.70
CA ASP A 199 -12.36 -5.07 -15.99
C ASP A 199 -13.79 -5.23 -15.45
N ARG A 200 -14.42 -6.37 -15.71
CA ARG A 200 -15.82 -6.60 -15.32
C ARG A 200 -15.85 -7.05 -13.88
N TRP A 201 -16.62 -6.35 -13.04
CA TRP A 201 -16.81 -6.74 -11.65
C TRP A 201 -17.56 -8.08 -11.58
N GLY A 202 -16.81 -9.16 -11.32
CA GLY A 202 -17.39 -10.49 -11.19
C GLY A 202 -18.06 -10.70 -9.84
N VAL A 203 -18.90 -11.74 -9.75
CA VAL A 203 -19.58 -12.15 -8.50
C VAL A 203 -18.59 -12.34 -7.35
N ARG A 204 -17.40 -12.91 -7.62
CA ARG A 204 -16.34 -13.09 -6.62
C ARG A 204 -15.89 -11.77 -5.98
N ALA A 205 -15.75 -10.72 -6.79
CA ALA A 205 -15.31 -9.42 -6.28
C ALA A 205 -16.44 -8.72 -5.49
N TRP A 206 -17.71 -8.94 -5.84
CA TRP A 206 -18.85 -8.50 -5.03
C TRP A 206 -18.95 -9.25 -3.70
N LEU A 207 -18.72 -10.57 -3.70
CA LEU A 207 -18.74 -11.37 -2.47
C LEU A 207 -17.62 -10.96 -1.51
N VAL A 208 -16.40 -10.73 -2.01
CA VAL A 208 -15.27 -10.28 -1.17
C VAL A 208 -15.50 -8.88 -0.63
N ALA A 209 -15.97 -7.95 -1.46
CA ALA A 209 -16.29 -6.59 -1.01
C ALA A 209 -17.44 -6.60 0.01
N GLY A 210 -18.48 -7.39 -0.26
CA GLY A 210 -19.64 -7.55 0.61
C GLY A 210 -19.29 -8.19 1.94
N SER A 211 -18.44 -9.23 1.97
CA SER A 211 -18.01 -9.85 3.23
C SER A 211 -17.20 -8.89 4.08
N GLY A 212 -16.32 -8.08 3.47
CA GLY A 212 -15.57 -7.05 4.20
C GLY A 212 -16.47 -5.95 4.76
N ALA A 213 -17.41 -5.46 3.96
CA ALA A 213 -18.38 -4.45 4.39
C ALA A 213 -19.30 -4.97 5.50
N ALA A 214 -19.75 -6.22 5.40
CA ALA A 214 -20.58 -6.87 6.43
C ALA A 214 -19.83 -7.01 7.75
N VAL A 215 -18.57 -7.48 7.73
CA VAL A 215 -17.73 -7.59 8.94
C VAL A 215 -17.51 -6.21 9.57
N ALA A 216 -17.21 -5.19 8.76
CA ALA A 216 -17.04 -3.82 9.27
C ALA A 216 -18.31 -3.28 9.92
N ALA A 217 -19.47 -3.45 9.27
CA ALA A 217 -20.76 -3.02 9.82
C ALA A 217 -21.12 -3.76 11.12
N LEU A 218 -20.91 -5.08 11.17
CA LEU A 218 -21.14 -5.88 12.36
C LEU A 218 -20.23 -5.46 13.51
N MET A 219 -18.95 -5.19 13.25
CA MET A 219 -18.01 -4.70 14.27
C MET A 219 -18.38 -3.32 14.79
N ILE A 220 -18.79 -2.40 13.92
CA ILE A 220 -19.28 -1.06 14.32
C ILE A 220 -20.54 -1.21 15.18
N CYS A 221 -21.50 -2.03 14.75
CA CYS A 221 -22.71 -2.29 15.51
C CYS A 221 -22.39 -2.92 16.88
N ALA A 222 -21.54 -3.95 16.92
CA ALA A 222 -21.12 -4.59 18.15
C ALA A 222 -20.41 -3.61 19.11
N ALA A 223 -19.59 -2.71 18.60
CA ALA A 223 -18.94 -1.66 19.39
C ALA A 223 -19.94 -0.68 20.02
N THR A 224 -21.06 -0.40 19.33
CA THR A 224 -22.12 0.49 19.85
C THR A 224 -23.06 -0.20 20.85
N VAL A 225 -23.34 -1.49 20.66
CA VAL A 225 -24.34 -2.23 21.46
C VAL A 225 -23.72 -2.89 22.68
N ALA A 226 -22.51 -3.46 22.55
CA ALA A 226 -21.86 -4.23 23.61
C ALA A 226 -20.33 -4.11 23.55
N PRO A 227 -19.75 -2.94 23.89
CA PRO A 227 -18.30 -2.72 23.81
C PRO A 227 -17.50 -3.70 24.70
N ALA A 228 -18.07 -4.12 25.83
CA ALA A 228 -17.45 -5.13 26.72
C ALA A 228 -17.39 -6.54 26.11
N ALA A 229 -18.25 -6.87 25.13
CA ALA A 229 -18.23 -8.16 24.45
C ALA A 229 -17.06 -8.30 23.46
N LEU A 230 -16.46 -7.19 23.03
CA LEU A 230 -15.28 -7.16 22.16
C LEU A 230 -13.97 -7.42 22.93
N ALA A 231 -14.01 -7.34 24.26
CA ALA A 231 -12.91 -7.66 25.16
C ALA A 231 -13.42 -8.63 26.24
N PRO A 232 -13.65 -9.92 25.90
CA PRO A 232 -14.17 -10.87 26.87
C PRO A 232 -13.24 -10.95 28.08
N GLY A 233 -13.81 -10.71 29.27
CA GLY A 233 -13.08 -10.79 30.53
C GLY A 233 -12.59 -12.21 30.77
N VAL A 234 -11.28 -12.39 30.85
CA VAL A 234 -10.61 -13.67 31.18
C VAL A 234 -10.48 -13.91 32.68
N VAL A 235 -11.05 -13.02 33.51
CA VAL A 235 -10.96 -13.07 34.98
C VAL A 235 -12.33 -12.79 35.61
N PRO A 236 -12.73 -13.54 36.65
CA PRO A 236 -12.24 -14.87 37.02
C PRO A 236 -12.87 -15.95 36.12
N LEU A 237 -12.05 -16.91 35.66
CA LEU A 237 -12.52 -18.20 35.15
C LEU A 237 -12.56 -19.22 36.29
#